data_AF-A0A839AQ47-F1
#
_entry.id   AF-A0A839AQ47-F1
#
_cell.length_a   1.000
_cell.length_b   1.000
_cell.length_c   1.000
_cell.angle_alpha   90.00
_cell.angle_beta   90.00
_cell.angle_gamma   90.00
#
_symmetry.space_group_name_H-M   'P 1'
#
loop_
_entity.id
_entity.type
_entity.pdbx_description
1 polymer ?
#
loop_
_entity_poly.entity_id
_entity_poly.type
_entity_poly.pdbx_seq_one_letter_code
_entity_poly.pdbx_strand_id
1 'polypeptide(L)'
;MKDLLLFRNKQINVTEFEKKNNLNLPPVYRSFISAFKPYFGFTNCLDESDNIEKEFMTHIFSSVKKENYEIDDDELSFESFIDLEDLLKYDSQKSYIEEFDLLPISYHGHGGSLFIGMKKDNLDKIYYAIDSYEFKFLADNIFDLLSQFRVVTVNYDFEKLDTNKLYKNWNEDFWRQKST
;
A
#
# COMPACT_ATOMS: atom_id res chain seq x y z
N MET A 1 -8.03 -10.32 -11.12
CA MET A 1 -7.57 -8.90 -11.07
C MET A 1 -8.75 -7.95 -11.36
N LYS A 2 -9.93 -8.15 -10.74
CA LYS A 2 -11.08 -7.26 -10.98
C LYS A 2 -11.17 -6.08 -10.02
N ASP A 3 -10.38 -6.06 -8.94
CA ASP A 3 -10.60 -5.09 -7.85
C ASP A 3 -9.32 -4.47 -7.26
N LEU A 4 -8.15 -4.63 -7.90
CA LEU A 4 -6.88 -4.02 -7.43
C LEU A 4 -6.99 -2.48 -7.46
N LEU A 5 -7.31 -1.93 -8.64
CA LEU A 5 -7.39 -0.48 -8.84
C LEU A 5 -8.84 -0.02 -8.95
N LEU A 6 -9.16 1.06 -8.24
CA LEU A 6 -10.46 1.71 -8.32
C LEU A 6 -10.34 2.98 -9.16
N PHE A 7 -11.22 3.15 -10.15
CA PHE A 7 -11.27 4.40 -10.91
C PHE A 7 -11.78 5.55 -10.02
N ARG A 8 -11.24 6.75 -10.28
CA ARG A 8 -11.80 7.97 -9.70
C ARG A 8 -13.14 8.27 -10.35
N ASN A 9 -14.08 8.71 -9.51
CA ASN A 9 -15.38 9.21 -9.95
C ASN A 9 -15.38 10.73 -10.19
N LYS A 10 -14.29 11.41 -9.83
CA LYS A 10 -14.08 12.85 -10.01
C LYS A 10 -12.73 13.08 -10.69
N GLN A 11 -12.72 14.01 -11.63
CA GLN A 11 -11.50 14.45 -12.27
C GLN A 11 -10.66 15.26 -11.27
N ILE A 12 -9.35 14.98 -11.21
CA ILE A 12 -8.41 15.80 -10.46
C ILE A 12 -7.70 16.77 -11.41
N ASN A 13 -7.41 17.97 -10.91
CA ASN A 13 -6.65 18.97 -11.65
C ASN A 13 -5.13 18.82 -11.43
N VAL A 14 -4.53 17.81 -12.06
CA VAL A 14 -3.08 17.58 -11.96
C VAL A 14 -2.28 18.77 -12.49
N THR A 15 -2.76 19.44 -13.53
CA THR A 15 -2.12 20.63 -14.11
C THR A 15 -1.99 21.78 -13.11
N GLU A 16 -2.99 21.99 -12.26
CA GLU A 16 -2.94 23.03 -11.22
C GLU A 16 -1.93 22.66 -10.12
N PHE A 17 -1.88 21.39 -9.72
CA PHE A 17 -0.86 20.89 -8.80
C PHE A 17 0.56 21.08 -9.35
N GLU A 18 0.79 20.70 -10.60
CA GLU A 18 2.08 20.87 -11.30
C GLU A 18 2.51 22.34 -11.35
N LYS A 19 1.58 23.24 -11.70
CA LYS A 19 1.83 24.69 -11.72
C LYS A 19 2.13 25.26 -10.33
N LYS A 20 1.33 24.89 -9.33
CA LYS A 20 1.47 25.38 -7.95
C LYS A 20 2.85 25.02 -7.37
N ASN A 21 3.34 23.84 -7.69
CA ASN A 21 4.60 23.33 -7.15
C ASN A 21 5.79 23.46 -8.11
N ASN A 22 5.60 24.12 -9.27
CA ASN A 22 6.62 24.31 -10.31
C ASN A 22 7.35 23.00 -10.68
N LEU A 23 6.59 21.93 -10.91
CA LEU A 23 7.10 20.62 -11.29
C LEU A 23 6.25 20.00 -12.40
N ASN A 24 6.78 18.97 -13.05
CA ASN A 24 6.02 18.14 -13.98
C ASN A 24 6.06 16.70 -13.47
N LEU A 25 4.88 16.08 -13.32
CA LEU A 25 4.82 14.67 -12.98
C LEU A 25 5.22 13.82 -14.20
N PRO A 26 5.82 12.64 -13.96
CA PRO A 26 6.14 11.69 -15.02
C PRO A 26 4.89 11.33 -15.84
N PRO A 27 4.93 11.30 -17.18
CA PRO A 27 3.73 11.16 -18.01
C PRO A 27 2.87 9.91 -17.72
N VAL A 28 3.49 8.75 -17.46
CA VAL A 28 2.74 7.53 -17.16
C VAL A 28 2.10 7.64 -15.79
N TYR A 29 2.84 8.13 -14.80
CA TYR A 29 2.29 8.36 -13.46
C TYR A 29 1.22 9.45 -13.39
N ARG A 30 1.36 10.53 -14.16
CA ARG A 30 0.34 11.57 -14.34
C ARG A 30 -0.97 10.96 -14.84
N SER A 31 -0.88 10.03 -15.78
CA SER A 31 -2.04 9.30 -16.31
C SER A 31 -2.65 8.38 -15.25
N PHE A 32 -1.80 7.67 -14.50
CA PHE A 32 -2.21 6.81 -13.39
C PHE A 32 -2.97 7.58 -12.30
N ILE A 33 -2.36 8.61 -11.71
CA ILE A 33 -2.95 9.33 -10.57
C ILE A 33 -4.23 10.08 -10.94
N SER A 34 -4.36 10.48 -12.22
CA SER A 34 -5.58 11.11 -12.74
C SER A 34 -6.75 10.12 -12.85
N ALA A 35 -6.47 8.86 -13.19
CA ALA A 35 -7.48 7.85 -13.48
C ALA A 35 -7.86 7.01 -12.25
N PHE A 36 -6.90 6.70 -11.38
CA PHE A 36 -7.06 5.73 -10.29
C PHE A 36 -7.00 6.39 -8.93
N LYS A 37 -7.77 5.86 -7.99
CA LYS A 37 -7.71 6.17 -6.57
C LYS A 37 -6.39 5.66 -5.98
N PRO A 38 -5.87 6.30 -4.92
CA PRO A 38 -4.57 5.94 -4.36
C PRO A 38 -4.58 4.63 -3.57
N TYR A 39 -5.75 4.18 -3.10
CA TYR A 39 -5.91 2.95 -2.33
C TYR A 39 -6.40 1.79 -3.18
N PHE A 40 -6.02 0.58 -2.76
CA PHE A 40 -6.50 -0.66 -3.34
C PHE A 40 -7.92 -0.99 -2.89
N GLY A 41 -8.63 -1.79 -3.70
CA GLY A 41 -9.84 -2.44 -3.24
C GLY A 41 -9.52 -3.54 -2.24
N PHE A 42 -9.98 -3.39 -0.99
CA PHE A 42 -10.04 -4.50 -0.04
C PHE A 42 -11.40 -5.17 -0.14
N THR A 43 -11.41 -6.50 -0.14
CA THR A 43 -12.64 -7.27 0.04
C THR A 43 -12.49 -8.05 1.34
N ASN A 44 -13.29 -7.65 2.32
CA ASN A 44 -13.42 -8.34 3.59
C ASN A 44 -14.60 -9.29 3.47
N CYS A 45 -14.37 -10.58 3.71
CA CYS A 45 -15.42 -11.59 3.71
C CYS A 45 -15.87 -11.80 5.16
N LEU A 46 -17.05 -11.27 5.49
CA LEU A 46 -17.75 -11.57 6.73
C LEU A 46 -18.49 -12.90 6.55
N ASP A 47 -18.31 -13.84 7.48
CA ASP A 47 -19.19 -15.01 7.54
C ASP A 47 -20.49 -14.60 8.26
N GLU A 48 -21.61 -14.65 7.52
CA GLU A 48 -22.94 -14.29 8.00
C GLU A 48 -23.36 -15.10 9.24
N SER A 49 -22.78 -16.28 9.48
CA SER A 49 -23.18 -17.11 10.63
C SER A 49 -22.66 -16.58 11.97
N ASP A 50 -21.51 -15.90 11.98
CA ASP A 50 -20.77 -15.63 13.22
C ASP A 50 -20.44 -14.14 13.48
N ASN A 51 -20.70 -13.21 12.53
CA ASN A 51 -20.19 -11.82 12.60
C ASN A 51 -18.65 -11.74 12.81
N ILE A 52 -17.93 -12.80 12.47
CA ILE A 52 -16.48 -12.88 12.53
C ILE A 52 -15.96 -12.70 11.11
N GLU A 53 -15.07 -11.75 10.92
CA GLU A 53 -14.30 -11.60 9.69
C GLU A 53 -13.34 -12.79 9.58
N LYS A 54 -13.64 -13.73 8.69
CA LYS A 54 -12.85 -14.98 8.58
C LYS A 54 -11.71 -14.83 7.58
N GLU A 55 -11.90 -14.01 6.56
CA GLU A 55 -10.93 -13.87 5.46
C GLU A 55 -10.90 -12.44 4.92
N PHE A 56 -9.71 -11.95 4.57
CA PHE A 56 -9.56 -10.75 3.75
C PHE A 56 -8.59 -11.00 2.59
N MET A 57 -8.88 -10.39 1.45
CA MET A 57 -7.95 -10.38 0.33
C MET A 57 -7.07 -9.14 0.39
N THR A 58 -5.76 -9.35 0.27
CA THR A 58 -4.78 -8.27 0.15
C THR A 58 -3.89 -8.47 -1.08
N HIS A 59 -3.20 -7.40 -1.45
CA HIS A 59 -2.30 -7.38 -2.59
C HIS A 59 -0.87 -7.24 -2.09
N ILE A 60 -0.03 -8.20 -2.43
CA ILE A 60 1.38 -8.22 -2.03
C ILE A 60 2.29 -8.12 -3.24
N PHE A 61 3.52 -7.70 -3.01
CA PHE A 61 4.58 -7.76 -4.00
C PHE A 61 5.64 -8.78 -3.59
N SER A 62 6.04 -9.65 -4.52
CA SER A 62 7.17 -10.54 -4.34
C SER A 62 7.99 -10.60 -5.62
N SER A 63 9.30 -10.42 -5.50
CA SER A 63 10.26 -10.56 -6.59
C SER A 63 10.52 -12.02 -6.95
N VAL A 64 10.15 -12.94 -6.06
CA VAL A 64 10.30 -14.39 -6.24
C VAL A 64 9.07 -14.97 -6.94
N LYS A 65 9.31 -15.80 -7.96
CA LYS A 65 8.26 -16.60 -8.58
C LYS A 65 7.97 -17.83 -7.73
N LYS A 66 6.77 -17.90 -7.16
CA LYS A 66 6.27 -19.04 -6.38
C LYS A 66 4.96 -19.54 -6.97
N GLU A 67 4.65 -20.81 -6.71
CA GLU A 67 3.35 -21.39 -7.09
C GLU A 67 2.23 -20.88 -6.19
N ASN A 68 2.52 -20.74 -4.89
CA ASN A 68 1.61 -20.21 -3.88
C ASN A 68 2.29 -19.04 -3.15
N TYR A 69 1.51 -18.02 -2.82
CA TYR A 69 1.96 -16.81 -2.13
C TYR A 69 1.21 -16.67 -0.79
N GLU A 70 1.92 -16.23 0.23
CA GLU A 70 1.40 -15.95 1.58
C GLU A 70 1.64 -14.48 1.94
N ILE A 71 0.97 -13.95 2.97
CA ILE A 71 1.14 -12.53 3.36
C ILE A 71 2.58 -12.18 3.72
N ASP A 72 3.32 -13.12 4.34
CA ASP A 72 4.73 -12.93 4.71
C ASP A 72 5.67 -12.88 3.50
N ASP A 73 5.17 -13.14 2.29
CA ASP A 73 5.92 -12.96 1.04
C ASP A 73 5.93 -11.50 0.55
N ASP A 74 5.22 -10.59 1.21
CA ASP A 74 5.21 -9.18 0.84
C ASP A 74 6.54 -8.50 1.17
N GLU A 75 7.39 -8.35 0.16
CA GLU A 75 8.69 -7.70 0.28
C GLU A 75 8.60 -6.19 0.48
N LEU A 76 7.47 -5.58 0.09
CA LEU A 76 7.31 -4.13 0.14
C LEU A 76 6.50 -3.68 1.34
N SER A 77 5.61 -4.51 1.88
CA SER A 77 4.56 -4.10 2.82
C SER A 77 3.84 -2.83 2.35
N PHE A 78 3.49 -2.81 1.07
CA PHE A 78 2.91 -1.64 0.41
C PHE A 78 1.42 -1.52 0.72
N GLU A 79 1.02 -0.41 1.32
CA GLU A 79 -0.39 -0.22 1.74
C GLU A 79 -1.22 0.50 0.68
N SER A 80 -0.74 1.67 0.24
CA SER A 80 -1.46 2.53 -0.70
C SER A 80 -0.57 3.61 -1.29
N PHE A 81 -0.92 4.09 -2.48
CA PHE A 81 -0.28 5.26 -3.06
C PHE A 81 -0.62 6.53 -2.27
N ILE A 82 0.18 7.58 -2.43
CA ILE A 82 -0.10 8.91 -1.87
C ILE A 82 -1.05 9.65 -2.81
N ASP A 83 -2.12 10.27 -2.30
CA ASP A 83 -3.00 11.10 -3.13
C ASP A 83 -2.27 12.37 -3.59
N LEU A 84 -2.70 12.94 -4.72
CA LEU A 84 -2.04 14.08 -5.38
C LEU A 84 -1.80 15.25 -4.42
N GLU A 85 -2.79 15.56 -3.59
CA GLU A 85 -2.74 16.65 -2.62
C GLU A 85 -1.73 16.45 -1.48
N ASP A 86 -1.35 15.21 -1.20
CA ASP A 86 -0.42 14.84 -0.14
C ASP A 86 1.01 14.56 -0.64
N LEU A 87 1.25 14.51 -1.96
CA LEU A 87 2.56 14.15 -2.55
C LEU A 87 3.73 15.06 -2.14
N LEU A 88 3.45 16.34 -1.83
CA LEU A 88 4.45 17.33 -1.44
C LEU A 88 4.07 18.08 -0.16
N LYS A 89 3.27 17.44 0.68
CA LYS A 89 2.80 17.99 1.95
C LYS A 89 3.94 18.17 2.94
N TYR A 90 4.94 17.30 2.89
CA TYR A 90 6.08 17.31 3.80
C TYR A 90 7.35 17.73 3.06
N ASP A 91 8.19 18.55 3.69
CA ASP A 91 9.43 19.02 3.07
C ASP A 91 10.41 17.89 2.76
N SER A 92 10.36 16.79 3.52
CA SER A 92 11.14 15.59 3.22
C SER A 92 10.85 15.02 1.83
N GLN A 93 9.62 15.11 1.33
CA GLN A 93 9.26 14.64 -0.02
C GLN A 93 9.91 15.49 -1.10
N LYS A 94 10.04 16.80 -0.87
CA LYS A 94 10.72 17.73 -1.79
C LYS A 94 12.22 17.48 -1.84
N SER A 95 12.83 17.21 -0.69
CA SER A 95 14.26 16.89 -0.60
C SER A 95 14.63 15.70 -1.47
N TYR A 96 13.79 14.65 -1.55
CA TYR A 96 14.06 13.51 -2.44
C TYR A 96 14.08 13.90 -3.93
N ILE A 97 13.23 14.84 -4.35
CA ILE A 97 13.21 15.32 -5.73
C ILE A 97 14.46 16.14 -6.02
N GLU A 98 14.85 17.00 -5.09
CA GLU A 98 16.01 17.90 -5.25
C GLU A 98 17.34 17.13 -5.24
N GLU A 99 17.46 16.12 -4.38
CA GLU A 99 18.71 15.37 -4.18
C GLU A 99 18.85 14.17 -5.12
N PHE A 100 17.75 13.48 -5.43
CA PHE A 100 17.80 12.18 -6.13
C PHE A 100 16.95 12.13 -7.40
N ASP A 101 16.25 13.20 -7.76
CA ASP A 101 15.27 13.20 -8.86
C ASP A 101 14.20 12.12 -8.70
N LEU A 102 13.80 11.85 -7.45
CA LEU A 102 12.83 10.83 -7.06
C LEU A 102 11.70 11.44 -6.24
N LEU A 103 10.46 11.09 -6.56
CA LEU A 103 9.27 11.48 -5.81
C LEU A 103 8.73 10.27 -5.04
N PRO A 104 8.57 10.33 -3.71
CA PRO A 104 7.86 9.30 -2.95
C PRO A 104 6.38 9.24 -3.37
N ILE A 105 5.87 8.04 -3.60
CA ILE A 105 4.49 7.83 -4.11
C ILE A 105 3.66 6.86 -3.27
N SER A 106 4.16 6.37 -2.13
CA SER A 106 3.45 5.36 -1.33
C SER A 106 3.58 5.52 0.18
N TYR A 107 2.59 4.95 0.86
CA TYR A 107 2.59 4.60 2.27
C TYR A 107 2.89 3.10 2.46
N HIS A 108 3.63 2.78 3.52
CA HIS A 108 4.07 1.43 3.88
C HIS A 108 3.86 1.19 5.38
N GLY A 109 3.58 -0.06 5.75
CA GLY A 109 3.38 -0.47 7.14
C GLY A 109 4.67 -0.52 7.97
N HIS A 110 5.83 -0.44 7.32
CA HIS A 110 7.14 -0.30 7.94
C HIS A 110 7.96 0.79 7.23
N GLY A 111 9.12 1.14 7.79
CA GLY A 111 10.04 2.10 7.17
C GLY A 111 10.28 1.77 5.70
N GLY A 112 10.04 2.75 4.82
CA GLY A 112 10.24 2.61 3.38
C GLY A 112 9.25 3.39 2.51
N SER A 113 9.57 3.50 1.22
CA SER A 113 8.67 4.09 0.22
C SER A 113 8.98 3.56 -1.18
N LEU A 114 7.96 3.57 -2.03
CA LEU A 114 8.08 3.51 -3.48
C LEU A 114 8.35 4.92 -3.97
N PHE A 115 9.29 5.01 -4.89
CA PHE A 115 9.68 6.26 -5.51
C PHE A 115 9.47 6.16 -7.01
N ILE A 116 9.13 7.29 -7.62
CA ILE A 116 9.11 7.43 -9.07
C ILE A 116 10.18 8.40 -9.54
N GLY A 117 10.89 8.03 -10.61
CA GLY A 117 11.86 8.91 -11.24
C GLY A 117 11.23 10.05 -12.02
N MET A 118 11.77 11.24 -11.78
CA MET A 118 11.22 12.52 -12.23
C MET A 118 11.92 13.08 -13.47
N LYS A 119 13.07 12.53 -13.88
CA LYS A 119 13.91 13.14 -14.93
C LYS A 119 14.56 12.12 -15.87
N LYS A 120 14.62 12.48 -17.16
CA LYS A 120 15.47 11.86 -18.21
C LYS A 120 15.60 10.32 -18.07
N ASP A 121 16.73 9.87 -17.54
CA ASP A 121 17.17 8.47 -17.53
C ASP A 121 16.43 7.63 -16.49
N ASN A 122 15.78 8.27 -15.51
CA ASN A 122 14.93 7.61 -14.51
C ASN A 122 13.43 7.88 -14.72
N LEU A 123 13.03 8.62 -15.76
CA LEU A 123 11.63 9.04 -15.95
C LEU A 123 10.66 7.85 -15.91
N ASP A 124 9.62 7.99 -15.09
CA ASP A 124 8.57 6.98 -14.81
C ASP A 124 9.05 5.69 -14.10
N LYS A 125 10.35 5.42 -14.01
CA LYS A 125 10.88 4.22 -13.35
C LYS A 125 10.54 4.19 -11.87
N ILE A 126 10.23 3.00 -11.38
CA ILE A 126 9.84 2.75 -10.00
C ILE A 126 11.00 2.16 -9.22
N TYR A 127 11.25 2.74 -8.05
CA TYR A 127 12.28 2.33 -7.11
C TYR A 127 11.66 2.07 -5.73
N TYR A 128 12.40 1.36 -4.91
CA TYR A 128 12.07 1.14 -3.50
C TYR A 128 13.30 1.36 -2.63
N ALA A 129 13.09 1.98 -1.47
CA ALA A 129 14.12 2.13 -0.45
C ALA A 129 13.51 1.97 0.94
N ILE A 130 14.26 1.36 1.86
CA ILE A 130 13.96 1.19 3.29
C ILE A 130 14.99 1.98 4.08
N ASP A 131 14.55 3.01 4.82
CA ASP A 131 15.32 3.76 5.84
C ASP A 131 16.78 4.14 5.44
N SER A 132 17.05 4.23 4.15
CA SER A 132 18.37 4.45 3.56
C SER A 132 18.23 5.13 2.20
N TYR A 133 19.34 5.66 1.68
CA TYR A 133 19.41 6.22 0.33
C TYR A 133 19.79 5.18 -0.74
N GLU A 134 19.63 3.88 -0.44
CA GLU A 134 19.85 2.79 -1.38
C GLU A 134 18.57 2.48 -2.14
N PHE A 135 18.45 3.02 -3.35
CA PHE A 135 17.27 2.85 -4.20
C PHE A 135 17.39 1.60 -5.08
N LYS A 136 16.56 0.59 -4.79
CA LYS A 136 16.42 -0.62 -5.60
C LYS A 136 15.43 -0.38 -6.74
N PHE A 137 15.87 -0.57 -7.99
CA PHE A 137 14.97 -0.55 -9.15
C PHE A 137 13.97 -1.73 -9.09
N LEU A 138 12.69 -1.47 -9.37
CA LEU A 138 11.63 -2.47 -9.38
C LEU A 138 10.95 -2.64 -10.74
N ALA A 139 10.69 -1.55 -11.45
CA ALA A 139 9.91 -1.59 -12.69
C ALA A 139 10.15 -0.34 -13.55
N ASP A 140 9.92 -0.45 -14.86
CA ASP A 140 10.08 0.67 -15.79
C ASP A 140 8.97 1.73 -15.67
N ASN A 141 7.80 1.34 -15.15
CA ASN A 141 6.72 2.27 -14.81
C ASN A 141 5.75 1.65 -13.79
N ILE A 142 4.77 2.46 -13.36
CA ILE A 142 3.79 2.06 -12.37
C ILE A 142 2.90 0.87 -12.80
N PHE A 143 2.56 0.76 -14.09
CA PHE A 143 1.74 -0.36 -14.58
C PHE A 143 2.55 -1.66 -14.61
N ASP A 144 3.83 -1.58 -14.95
CA ASP A 144 4.74 -2.73 -14.88
C ASP A 144 4.93 -3.21 -13.44
N LEU A 145 5.01 -2.29 -12.47
CA LEU A 145 5.00 -2.64 -11.05
C LEU A 145 3.70 -3.37 -10.69
N LEU A 146 2.54 -2.79 -11.01
CA LEU A 146 1.23 -3.34 -10.65
C LEU A 146 0.98 -4.73 -11.26
N SER A 147 1.57 -5.04 -12.42
CA SER A 147 1.50 -6.38 -13.02
C SER A 147 2.19 -7.47 -12.19
N GLN A 148 3.10 -7.08 -11.29
CA GLN A 148 3.84 -7.98 -10.42
C GLN A 148 3.12 -8.26 -9.09
N PHE A 149 2.07 -7.50 -8.77
CA PHE A 149 1.29 -7.73 -7.56
C PHE A 149 0.55 -9.07 -7.62
N ARG A 150 0.39 -9.69 -6.45
CA ARG A 150 -0.32 -10.95 -6.26
C ARG A 150 -1.44 -10.73 -5.26
N VAL A 151 -2.60 -11.34 -5.53
CA VAL A 151 -3.70 -11.37 -4.57
C VAL A 151 -3.45 -12.56 -3.67
N VAL A 152 -3.44 -12.32 -2.36
CA VAL A 152 -3.40 -13.38 -1.34
C VAL A 152 -4.61 -13.25 -0.45
N THR A 153 -5.20 -14.41 -0.12
CA THR A 153 -6.26 -14.50 0.88
C THR A 153 -5.62 -14.80 2.22
N VAL A 154 -5.89 -13.96 3.20
CA VAL A 154 -5.41 -14.13 4.57
C VAL A 154 -6.58 -14.62 5.40
N ASN A 155 -6.38 -15.77 6.02
CA ASN A 155 -7.34 -16.37 6.92
C ASN A 155 -6.91 -16.03 8.34
N TYR A 156 -7.76 -15.30 9.07
CA TYR A 156 -7.52 -15.15 10.49
C TYR A 156 -7.96 -16.42 11.19
N ASP A 157 -6.98 -17.20 11.67
CA ASP A 157 -7.26 -18.22 12.68
C ASP A 157 -7.43 -17.52 14.03
N PHE A 158 -8.56 -16.84 14.20
CA PHE A 158 -8.96 -16.44 15.53
C PHE A 158 -9.22 -17.73 16.29
N GLU A 159 -8.33 -18.08 17.23
CA GLU A 159 -8.66 -19.07 18.25
C GLU A 159 -10.04 -18.69 18.78
N LYS A 160 -11.04 -19.56 18.55
CA LYS A 160 -12.39 -19.31 19.03
C LYS A 160 -12.28 -19.14 20.53
N LEU A 161 -12.38 -17.88 20.95
CA LEU A 161 -12.27 -17.52 22.34
C LEU A 161 -13.48 -18.13 23.02
N ASP A 162 -13.28 -19.23 23.75
CA ASP A 162 -14.36 -19.93 24.43
C ASP A 162 -14.90 -19.01 25.53
N THR A 163 -15.94 -18.25 25.19
CA THR A 163 -16.53 -17.24 26.08
C THR A 163 -17.05 -17.87 27.37
N ASN A 164 -17.33 -19.18 27.39
CA ASN A 164 -17.70 -19.91 28.59
C ASN A 164 -16.53 -20.13 29.57
N LYS A 165 -15.29 -20.00 29.07
CA LYS A 165 -14.07 -20.02 29.89
C LYS A 165 -13.66 -18.64 30.36
N LEU A 166 -14.33 -17.58 29.92
CA LEU A 166 -14.08 -16.24 30.43
C LEU A 166 -14.69 -16.04 31.81
N TYR A 167 -13.92 -15.41 32.70
CA TYR A 167 -14.40 -14.96 34.00
C TYR A 167 -13.72 -13.65 34.39
N LYS A 168 -14.31 -12.95 35.35
CA LYS A 168 -13.81 -11.68 35.87
C LYS A 168 -14.01 -11.66 37.38
N ASN A 169 -12.95 -11.40 38.14
CA ASN A 169 -13.11 -11.22 39.59
C ASN A 169 -13.71 -9.84 39.88
N TRP A 170 -14.37 -9.72 41.03
CA TRP A 170 -14.81 -8.42 41.53
C TRP A 170 -13.60 -7.49 41.70
N ASN A 171 -13.70 -6.27 41.15
CA ASN A 171 -12.67 -5.22 41.08
C ASN A 171 -11.57 -5.38 40.02
N GLU A 172 -11.67 -6.33 39.10
CA GLU A 172 -10.83 -6.32 37.90
C GLU A 172 -11.45 -5.43 36.81
N ASP A 173 -10.64 -4.90 35.90
CA ASP A 173 -11.07 -4.22 34.68
C ASP A 173 -10.85 -5.06 33.41
N PHE A 174 -10.12 -6.17 33.52
CA PHE A 174 -9.86 -7.14 32.43
C PHE A 174 -10.56 -8.50 32.65
N TRP A 175 -10.67 -9.29 31.58
CA TRP A 175 -11.20 -10.67 31.60
C TRP A 175 -10.08 -11.69 31.68
N ARG A 176 -10.31 -12.80 32.37
CA ARG A 176 -9.40 -13.95 32.47
C ARG A 176 -9.99 -15.16 31.76
N GLN A 177 -9.13 -16.04 31.27
CA GLN A 177 -9.50 -17.33 30.70
C GLN A 177 -9.17 -18.45 31.69
N LYS A 178 -10.10 -19.36 31.96
CA LYS A 178 -9.85 -20.54 32.79
C LYS A 178 -8.82 -21.45 32.10
N SER A 179 -7.68 -21.68 32.75
CA SER A 179 -6.78 -22.76 32.40
C SER A 179 -7.50 -24.09 32.61
N THR A 180 -7.28 -25.05 31.72
CA THR A 180 -7.93 -26.37 31.79
C THR A 180 -7.52 -27.11 33.06
#